data_AF-A0A6L7NM52-F1
#
_entry.id   AF-A0A6L7NM52-F1
#
_cell.length_a   1.000
_cell.length_b   1.000
_cell.length_c   1.000
_cell.angle_alpha   90.00
_cell.angle_beta   90.00
_cell.angle_gamma   90.00
#
_symmetry.space_group_name_H-M   'P 1'
#
loop_
_entity.id
_entity.type
_entity.pdbx_description
1 polymer ?
#
loop_
_entity_poly.entity_id
_entity_poly.type
_entity_poly.pdbx_seq_one_letter_code
_entity_poly.pdbx_strand_id
1 'polypeptide(L)'
;TRETWDFYLEDPEPNEAESEAIRYIDEVLQPEDIGLTESVQRGMRTPAFTSGRLVHDPAGGGVSEHGVHHFQSLLLDSYRAGLAAGG
;
A
#
# COMPACT_ATOMS: atom_id res chain seq x y z
N THR A 1 -0.80 -10.20 11.34
CA THR A 1 -0.09 -8.95 10.97
C THR A 1 -0.27 -7.95 12.10
N ARG A 2 0.71 -7.06 12.36
CA ARG A 2 0.53 -5.93 13.29
C ARG A 2 0.52 -4.66 12.45
N GLU A 3 -0.55 -3.89 12.58
CA GLU A 3 -0.72 -2.62 11.90
C GLU A 3 -0.94 -1.52 12.93
N THR A 4 -0.68 -0.27 12.55
CA THR A 4 -0.88 0.89 13.42
C THR A 4 -1.45 2.01 12.57
N TRP A 5 -2.62 2.48 12.99
CA TRP A 5 -3.34 3.58 12.35
C TRP A 5 -3.47 4.71 13.35
N ASP A 6 -2.96 5.86 12.95
CA ASP A 6 -3.02 7.09 13.74
C ASP A 6 -4.07 8.01 13.12
N PHE A 7 -5.09 8.37 13.89
CA PHE A 7 -6.13 9.31 13.49
C PHE A 7 -5.79 10.71 13.97
N TYR A 8 -5.77 11.67 13.06
CA TYR A 8 -5.53 13.08 13.35
C TYR A 8 -6.80 13.86 13.06
N LEU A 9 -7.44 14.34 14.12
CA LEU A 9 -8.70 15.08 14.09
C LEU A 9 -8.47 16.52 14.55
N GLU A 10 -9.46 17.39 14.30
CA GLU A 10 -9.38 18.80 14.71
C GLU A 10 -9.47 18.95 16.24
N ASP A 11 -10.39 18.21 16.87
CA ASP A 11 -10.55 18.14 18.32
C ASP A 11 -9.93 16.84 18.89
N PRO A 12 -9.49 16.83 20.16
CA PRO A 12 -8.89 15.65 20.78
C PRO A 12 -9.88 14.51 21.02
N GLU A 13 -11.18 14.81 21.16
CA GLU A 13 -12.24 13.82 21.23
C GLU A 13 -13.00 13.73 19.90
N PRO A 14 -13.13 12.53 19.29
CA PRO A 14 -13.89 12.39 18.06
C PRO A 14 -15.37 12.68 18.31
N ASN A 15 -15.99 13.42 17.40
CA ASN A 15 -17.44 13.52 17.34
C ASN A 15 -18.07 12.19 16.88
N GLU A 16 -19.40 12.14 16.82
CA GLU A 16 -20.13 10.92 16.43
C GLU A 16 -19.75 10.44 15.02
N ALA A 17 -19.69 11.34 14.04
CA ALA A 17 -19.36 10.98 12.66
C ALA A 17 -17.90 10.48 12.53
N GLU A 18 -16.97 11.08 13.26
CA GLU A 18 -15.57 10.64 13.29
C GLU A 18 -15.41 9.27 13.97
N SER A 19 -16.15 9.04 15.05
CA SER A 19 -16.17 7.74 15.73
C SER A 19 -16.71 6.63 14.83
N GLU A 20 -17.76 6.93 14.07
CA GLU A 20 -18.33 6.03 13.07
C GLU A 20 -17.35 5.76 11.91
N ALA A 21 -16.64 6.79 11.44
CA ALA A 21 -15.62 6.65 10.41
C ALA A 21 -14.42 5.80 10.88
N ILE A 22 -13.95 6.01 12.11
CA ILE A 22 -12.89 5.21 12.73
C ILE A 22 -13.33 3.74 12.82
N ARG A 23 -14.56 3.48 13.29
CA ARG A 23 -15.10 2.11 13.36
C ARG A 23 -15.21 1.47 11.99
N TYR A 24 -15.68 2.20 10.98
CA TYR A 24 -15.76 1.68 9.62
C TYR A 24 -14.38 1.36 9.03
N ILE A 25 -13.37 2.19 9.32
CA ILE A 25 -11.99 1.91 8.92
C ILE A 25 -11.49 0.62 9.58
N ASP A 26 -11.69 0.46 10.89
CA ASP A 26 -11.23 -0.71 11.66
C ASP A 26 -11.96 -2.02 11.29
N GLU A 27 -13.28 -1.98 11.14
CA GLU A 27 -14.10 -3.18 10.97
C GLU A 27 -14.32 -3.59 9.51
N VAL A 28 -14.09 -2.67 8.56
CA VAL A 28 -14.37 -2.93 7.13
C VAL A 28 -13.15 -2.66 6.25
N LEU A 29 -12.63 -1.43 6.22
CA LEU A 29 -11.58 -1.09 5.24
C LEU A 29 -10.23 -1.75 5.54
N GLN A 30 -9.74 -1.74 6.79
CA GLN A 30 -8.47 -2.41 7.10
C GLN A 30 -8.52 -3.92 6.92
N PRO A 31 -9.57 -4.63 7.36
CA PRO A 31 -9.65 -6.06 7.11
C PRO A 31 -9.60 -6.41 5.62
N GLU A 32 -10.18 -5.57 4.75
CA GLU A 32 -10.08 -5.72 3.30
C GLU A 32 -8.64 -5.53 2.79
N ASP A 33 -7.96 -4.44 3.15
CA ASP A 33 -6.58 -4.16 2.73
C ASP A 33 -5.57 -5.21 3.26
N ILE A 34 -5.73 -5.65 4.51
CA ILE A 34 -4.94 -6.75 5.09
C ILE A 34 -5.18 -8.04 4.30
N GLY A 35 -6.44 -8.36 4.03
CA GLY A 35 -6.81 -9.56 3.27
C GLY A 35 -6.18 -9.58 1.88
N LEU A 36 -6.21 -8.45 1.18
CA LEU A 36 -5.61 -8.28 -0.14
C LEU A 36 -4.09 -8.45 -0.10
N THR A 37 -3.38 -7.71 0.77
CA THR A 37 -1.91 -7.76 0.84
C THR A 37 -1.39 -9.12 1.29
N GLU A 38 -2.05 -9.77 2.25
CA GLU A 38 -1.68 -11.12 2.66
C GLU A 38 -1.93 -12.16 1.56
N SER A 39 -3.01 -11.99 0.79
CA SER A 39 -3.31 -12.85 -0.36
C SER A 39 -2.24 -12.71 -1.46
N VAL A 40 -1.88 -11.47 -1.81
CA VAL A 40 -0.79 -11.17 -2.75
C VAL A 40 0.52 -11.80 -2.29
N GLN A 41 0.88 -11.61 -1.01
CA GLN A 41 2.13 -12.16 -0.48
C GLN A 41 2.16 -13.70 -0.50
N ARG A 42 1.03 -14.38 -0.30
CA ARG A 42 0.91 -15.83 -0.48
C ARG A 42 1.05 -16.21 -1.96
N GLY A 43 0.37 -15.50 -2.86
CA GLY A 43 0.42 -15.75 -4.30
C GLY A 43 1.83 -15.59 -4.90
N MET A 44 2.57 -14.56 -4.48
CA MET A 44 3.94 -14.30 -4.93
C MET A 44 4.93 -15.39 -4.53
N ARG A 45 4.63 -16.19 -3.49
CA ARG A 45 5.48 -17.32 -3.07
C ARG A 45 5.25 -18.58 -3.92
N THR A 46 4.24 -18.58 -4.77
CA THR A 46 3.96 -19.74 -5.63
C THR A 46 4.97 -19.81 -6.79
N PRO A 47 5.42 -21.01 -7.20
CA PRO A 47 6.34 -21.15 -8.33
C PRO A 47 5.78 -20.67 -9.68
N ALA A 48 4.45 -20.56 -9.79
CA ALA A 48 3.76 -20.11 -10.99
C ALA A 48 3.84 -18.58 -11.18
N PHE A 49 4.11 -17.82 -10.12
CA PHE A 49 4.26 -16.38 -10.22
C PHE A 49 5.70 -16.00 -10.56
N THR A 50 5.89 -15.14 -11.57
CA THR A 50 7.22 -14.65 -11.98
C THR A 50 7.37 -13.15 -11.72
N SER A 51 6.47 -12.34 -12.29
CA SER A 51 6.39 -10.90 -12.04
C SER A 51 5.01 -10.39 -12.42
N GLY A 52 4.45 -9.48 -11.62
CA GLY A 52 3.24 -8.76 -11.96
C GLY A 52 3.52 -7.67 -13.00
N ARG A 53 2.53 -7.34 -13.84
CA ARG A 53 2.57 -6.19 -14.74
C ARG A 53 1.78 -5.05 -14.12
N LEU A 54 2.37 -3.86 -14.09
CA LEU A 54 1.66 -2.64 -13.68
C LEU A 54 0.75 -2.14 -14.80
N VAL A 55 -0.49 -1.84 -14.47
CA VAL A 55 -1.52 -1.35 -15.39
C VAL A 55 -1.45 0.17 -15.48
N HIS A 56 -1.11 0.68 -16.66
CA HIS A 56 -1.05 2.10 -16.95
C HIS A 56 -2.27 2.52 -17.78
N ASP A 57 -3.02 3.50 -17.28
CA ASP A 57 -4.05 4.19 -18.05
C ASP A 57 -3.42 5.45 -18.66
N PRO A 58 -3.32 5.55 -20.01
CA PRO A 58 -2.77 6.73 -20.68
C PRO A 58 -3.52 8.04 -20.39
N ALA A 59 -4.79 7.96 -19.96
CA ALA A 59 -5.57 9.14 -19.59
C ALA A 59 -5.25 9.65 -18.16
N GLY A 60 -4.43 8.92 -17.40
CA GLY A 60 -4.07 9.28 -16.02
C GLY A 60 -5.21 9.12 -15.02
N GLY A 61 -6.18 8.22 -15.29
CA GLY A 61 -7.29 7.96 -14.39
C GLY A 61 -6.86 7.43 -13.03
N GLY A 62 -7.73 7.60 -12.02
CA GLY A 62 -7.45 7.23 -10.62
C GLY A 62 -7.22 5.73 -10.35
N VAL A 63 -7.36 4.88 -11.37
CA VAL A 63 -7.08 3.44 -11.32
C VAL A 63 -5.74 3.05 -11.96
N SER A 64 -4.94 4.01 -12.41
CA SER A 64 -3.61 3.74 -12.98
C SER A 64 -2.58 3.44 -11.90
N GLU A 65 -1.73 2.42 -12.13
CA GLU A 65 -0.69 1.99 -11.19
C GLU A 65 0.68 2.68 -11.38
N HIS A 66 0.71 3.85 -12.02
CA HIS A 66 1.96 4.60 -12.25
C HIS A 66 2.63 5.07 -10.94
N GLY A 67 1.85 5.24 -9.85
CA GLY A 67 2.39 5.51 -8.52
C GLY A 67 3.26 4.36 -8.00
N VAL A 68 2.83 3.11 -8.20
CA VAL A 68 3.61 1.91 -7.84
C VAL A 68 4.89 1.84 -8.66
N HIS A 69 4.82 2.13 -9.96
CA HIS A 69 5.99 2.19 -10.84
C HIS A 69 7.02 3.23 -10.34
N HIS A 70 6.56 4.42 -9.97
CA HIS A 70 7.43 5.47 -9.46
C HIS A 70 8.12 5.04 -8.15
N PHE A 71 7.36 4.49 -7.19
CA PHE A 71 7.91 3.98 -5.94
C PHE A 71 8.98 2.89 -6.15
N GLN A 72 8.69 1.90 -7.01
CA GLN A 72 9.65 0.84 -7.33
C GLN A 72 10.91 1.38 -8.02
N SER A 73 10.79 2.43 -8.83
CA SER A 73 11.94 3.09 -9.46
C SER A 73 12.88 3.72 -8.42
N LEU A 74 12.33 4.40 -7.39
CA LEU A 74 13.11 4.96 -6.29
C LEU A 74 13.87 3.89 -5.50
N LEU A 75 13.24 2.73 -5.27
CA LEU A 75 13.89 1.59 -4.62
C LEU A 75 15.06 1.06 -5.45
N LEU A 76 14.87 0.89 -6.77
CA LEU A 76 15.92 0.44 -7.67
C LEU A 76 17.13 1.40 -7.67
N ASP A 77 16.87 2.70 -7.69
CA ASP A 77 17.93 3.70 -7.64
C ASP A 77 18.68 3.67 -6.29
N SER A 78 17.95 3.48 -5.20
CA SER A 78 18.54 3.31 -3.87
C SER A 78 19.43 2.06 -3.79
N TYR A 79 19.01 0.93 -4.35
CA TYR A 79 19.82 -0.29 -4.40
C TYR A 79 21.07 -0.14 -5.25
N ARG A 80 20.96 0.53 -6.40
CA ARG A 80 22.13 0.85 -7.25
C ARG A 80 23.15 1.70 -6.52
N ALA A 81 22.68 2.73 -5.80
CA ALA A 81 23.55 3.60 -5.00
C ALA A 81 24.24 2.82 -3.87
N GLY A 82 23.50 1.97 -3.16
CA GLY A 82 24.05 1.13 -2.09
C GLY A 82 25.14 0.17 -2.59
N LEU A 83 24.93 -0.46 -3.75
CA LEU A 83 25.94 -1.32 -4.39
C LEU A 83 27.19 -0.54 -4.79
N ALA A 84 27.04 0.68 -5.31
CA ALA A 84 28.17 1.52 -5.70
C ALA A 84 28.98 2.05 -4.51
N ALA A 85 28.34 2.27 -3.35
CA ALA A 85 29.00 2.75 -2.14
C ALA A 85 29.69 1.64 -1.32
N GLY A 86 29.28 0.38 -1.49
CA GLY A 86 29.87 -0.78 -0.81
C GLY A 86 30.96 -1.51 -1.59
N GLY A 87 31.33 -1.02 -2.78
CA GLY A 87 32.37 -1.57 -3.65
C GLY A 87 33.69 -0.80 -3.58
#